data_AF-A0A7C2ESG3-F1
#
_entry.id   AF-A0A7C2ESG3-F1
#
_cell.length_a   1.000
_cell.length_b   1.000
_cell.length_c   1.000
_cell.angle_alpha   90.00
_cell.angle_beta   90.00
_cell.angle_gamma   90.00
#
_symmetry.space_group_name_H-M   'P 1'
#
loop_
_entity.id
_entity.type
_entity.pdbx_description
1 polymer ?
#
loop_
_entity_poly.entity_id
_entity_poly.type
_entity_poly.pdbx_seq_one_letter_code
_entity_poly.pdbx_strand_id
1 'polypeptide(L)'
;MILSPWKAHGRLGAARLALGIVLVLGLVGCGIGHIQTLREAEEAFSRAAERENRGRLDPNTPLSSMAESASGYRVAAQMVNDLVATQREELRRDNLLCTAYLVQAMSLWRLSEHDAAVQVAAQGRDCDPPTSTTDTTPRDRAVLYAIPALVRIDQANALAVNPTASEAEFDKAKSEIDRAVRILEEAQRMASRDHPLRGYLMTSKLAALRVWQVAITREKLVDPKRQEQQAAFNERARKAWLEYRDFTTCQLGRAGDPSVEDWRKLFQLAAPETPVACDQPPGG
;
A
#
# COMPACT_ATOMS: atom_id res chain seq x y z
N MET A 1 56.83 41.72 -36.83
CA MET A 1 55.43 41.61 -37.29
C MET A 1 55.30 40.31 -38.06
N ILE A 2 54.74 39.27 -37.43
CA ILE A 2 54.57 37.94 -38.01
C ILE A 2 53.06 37.71 -38.10
N LEU A 3 52.52 37.75 -39.32
CA LEU A 3 51.12 37.45 -39.59
C LEU A 3 50.99 35.94 -39.80
N SER A 4 50.27 35.28 -38.88
CA SER A 4 49.99 33.85 -38.95
C SER A 4 48.75 33.59 -39.82
N PRO A 5 48.81 32.64 -40.78
CA PRO A 5 47.70 32.34 -41.67
C PRO A 5 46.69 31.40 -40.98
N TRP A 6 45.46 31.87 -40.79
CA TRP A 6 44.33 31.03 -40.37
C TRP A 6 43.95 30.07 -41.50
N LYS A 7 44.26 28.79 -41.32
CA LYS A 7 43.78 27.71 -42.20
C LYS A 7 42.29 27.45 -41.95
N ALA A 8 41.48 27.65 -42.99
CA ALA A 8 40.09 27.23 -43.04
C ALA A 8 40.00 25.70 -43.04
N HIS A 9 39.79 25.10 -41.87
CA HIS A 9 39.40 23.69 -41.73
C HIS A 9 38.03 23.67 -41.05
N GLY A 10 37.08 22.90 -41.60
CA GLY A 10 36.03 22.32 -40.74
C GLY A 10 34.55 22.50 -41.11
N ARG A 11 34.15 22.83 -42.35
CA ARG A 11 32.69 22.89 -42.68
C ARG A 11 32.01 21.53 -42.86
N LEU A 12 32.76 20.44 -43.08
CA LEU A 12 32.20 19.08 -43.22
C LEU A 12 31.88 18.38 -41.87
N GLY A 13 32.42 18.88 -40.74
CA GLY A 13 32.18 18.29 -39.42
C GLY A 13 30.82 18.66 -38.82
N ALA A 14 30.38 19.91 -39.00
CA ALA A 14 29.16 20.42 -38.38
C ALA A 14 27.88 19.75 -38.90
N ALA A 15 27.82 19.42 -40.20
CA ALA A 15 26.64 18.78 -40.80
C ALA A 15 26.44 17.33 -40.31
N ARG A 16 27.53 16.58 -40.08
CA ARG A 16 27.47 15.21 -39.54
C ARG A 16 27.08 15.20 -38.07
N LEU A 17 27.51 16.22 -37.32
CA LEU A 17 27.17 16.39 -35.90
C LEU A 17 25.69 16.78 -35.71
N ALA A 18 25.16 17.67 -36.56
CA ALA A 18 23.75 18.05 -36.54
C ALA A 18 22.82 16.87 -36.89
N LEU A 19 23.18 16.05 -37.89
CA LEU A 19 22.40 14.86 -38.26
C LEU A 19 22.39 13.80 -37.14
N GLY A 20 23.53 13.61 -36.46
CA GLY A 20 23.64 12.73 -35.30
C GLY A 20 22.76 13.16 -34.13
N ILE A 21 22.71 14.46 -33.82
CA ILE A 21 21.88 15.00 -32.72
C ILE A 21 20.37 14.85 -33.04
N VAL A 22 19.95 15.12 -34.28
CA VAL A 22 18.53 14.96 -34.68
C VAL A 22 18.10 13.48 -34.63
N LEU A 23 18.97 12.55 -35.02
CA LEU A 23 18.69 11.12 -34.94
C LEU A 23 18.57 10.63 -33.48
N VAL A 24 19.44 11.11 -32.59
CA VAL A 24 19.38 10.79 -31.16
C VAL A 24 18.11 11.36 -30.52
N LEU A 25 17.73 12.60 -30.82
CA LEU A 25 16.50 13.21 -30.29
C LEU A 25 15.23 12.54 -30.82
N GLY A 26 15.24 12.06 -32.07
CA GLY A 26 14.11 11.32 -32.66
C GLY A 26 13.85 9.96 -31.99
N LEU A 27 14.88 9.33 -31.41
CA LEU A 27 14.74 8.04 -30.74
C LEU A 27 14.24 8.15 -29.29
N VAL A 28 14.35 9.32 -28.66
CA VAL A 28 13.91 9.53 -27.26
C VAL A 28 12.38 9.75 -27.16
N GLY A 29 11.72 10.14 -28.25
CA GLY A 29 10.29 10.49 -28.23
C GLY A 29 9.32 9.31 -28.08
N CYS A 30 9.71 8.08 -28.41
CA CYS A 30 8.78 6.95 -28.49
C CYS A 30 8.66 6.11 -27.20
N GLY A 31 9.49 6.36 -26.18
CA GLY A 31 9.53 5.53 -24.96
C GLY A 31 9.08 6.21 -23.66
N ILE A 32 8.50 7.42 -23.73
CA ILE A 32 8.12 8.20 -22.52
C ILE A 32 6.61 8.13 -22.24
N GLY A 33 5.81 7.65 -23.20
CA GLY A 33 4.35 7.65 -23.12
C GLY A 33 3.78 6.83 -21.96
N HIS A 34 4.27 5.61 -21.74
CA HIS A 34 3.80 4.76 -20.63
C HIS A 34 4.19 5.31 -19.27
N ILE A 35 5.41 5.83 -19.14
CA ILE A 35 5.92 6.39 -17.87
C ILE A 35 5.07 7.60 -17.47
N GLN A 36 4.77 8.49 -18.43
CA GLN A 36 3.92 9.65 -18.20
C GLN A 36 2.48 9.24 -17.82
N THR A 37 1.89 8.28 -18.54
CA THR A 37 0.54 7.77 -18.24
C THR A 37 0.47 7.12 -16.85
N LEU A 38 1.47 6.31 -16.48
CA LEU A 38 1.52 5.68 -15.16
C LEU A 38 1.64 6.73 -14.05
N ARG A 39 2.49 7.75 -14.24
CA ARG A 39 2.61 8.87 -13.31
C ARG A 39 1.30 9.62 -13.14
N GLU A 40 0.57 9.90 -14.23
CA GLU A 40 -0.73 10.56 -14.17
C GLU A 40 -1.76 9.72 -13.39
N ALA A 41 -1.73 8.39 -13.54
CA ALA A 41 -2.57 7.48 -12.77
C ALA A 41 -2.21 7.48 -11.26
N GLU A 42 -0.92 7.46 -10.91
CA GLU A 42 -0.44 7.58 -9.52
C GLU A 42 -0.86 8.90 -8.89
N GLU A 43 -0.75 10.01 -9.63
CA GLU A 43 -1.18 11.32 -9.18
C GLU A 43 -2.71 11.38 -8.99
N ALA A 44 -3.49 10.75 -9.88
CA ALA A 44 -4.94 10.65 -9.73
C ALA A 44 -5.33 9.85 -8.48
N PHE A 45 -4.68 8.69 -8.24
CA PHE A 45 -4.86 7.88 -7.04
C PHE A 45 -4.50 8.67 -5.78
N SER A 46 -3.35 9.35 -5.77
CA SER A 46 -2.85 10.09 -4.61
C SER A 46 -3.78 11.25 -4.24
N ARG A 47 -4.26 12.02 -5.23
CA ARG A 47 -5.25 13.09 -5.01
C ARG A 47 -6.57 12.54 -4.47
N ALA A 48 -7.03 11.39 -4.96
CA ALA A 48 -8.22 10.73 -4.44
C ALA A 48 -8.05 10.30 -2.98
N ALA A 49 -6.92 9.67 -2.65
CA ALA A 49 -6.60 9.24 -1.29
C ALA A 49 -6.47 10.41 -0.30
N GLU A 50 -5.85 11.51 -0.72
CA GLU A 50 -5.75 12.71 0.12
C GLU A 50 -7.14 13.29 0.43
N ARG A 51 -8.02 13.39 -0.57
CA ARG A 51 -9.40 13.88 -0.38
C ARG A 51 -10.20 12.96 0.54
N GLU A 52 -10.11 11.65 0.32
CA GLU A 52 -10.80 10.68 1.17
C GLU A 52 -10.32 10.77 2.63
N ASN A 53 -9.00 10.83 2.84
CA ASN A 53 -8.43 10.94 4.19
C ASN A 53 -8.84 12.24 4.88
N ARG A 54 -8.82 13.37 4.16
CA ARG A 54 -9.31 14.64 4.70
C ARG A 54 -10.79 14.53 5.10
N GLY A 55 -11.61 13.91 4.25
CA GLY A 55 -13.04 13.72 4.52
C GLY A 55 -13.36 12.82 5.70
N ARG A 56 -12.47 11.88 6.04
CA ARG A 56 -12.62 11.02 7.23
C ARG A 56 -12.26 11.73 8.54
N LEU A 57 -11.38 12.73 8.48
CA LEU A 57 -10.89 13.46 9.66
C LEU A 57 -11.75 14.69 9.99
N ASP A 58 -12.42 15.28 9.00
CA ASP A 58 -13.29 16.44 9.19
C ASP A 58 -14.78 16.05 9.12
N PRO A 59 -15.52 16.08 10.25
CA PRO A 59 -16.94 15.72 10.28
C PRO A 59 -17.84 16.67 9.48
N ASN A 60 -17.34 17.85 9.07
CA ASN A 60 -18.09 18.81 8.26
C ASN A 60 -17.87 18.64 6.75
N THR A 61 -17.09 17.63 6.34
CA THR A 61 -16.83 17.40 4.91
C THR A 61 -18.12 17.04 4.19
N PRO A 62 -18.48 17.73 3.09
CA PRO A 62 -19.69 17.42 2.35
C PRO A 62 -19.60 16.02 1.72
N LEU A 63 -20.73 15.30 1.66
CA LEU A 63 -20.83 13.97 1.06
C LEU A 63 -20.35 13.94 -0.41
N SER A 64 -20.44 15.06 -1.13
CA SER A 64 -19.90 15.19 -2.50
C SER A 64 -18.40 14.93 -2.58
N SER A 65 -17.63 15.21 -1.53
CA SER A 65 -16.18 14.93 -1.48
C SER A 65 -15.88 13.42 -1.57
N MET A 66 -16.79 12.55 -1.11
CA MET A 66 -16.63 11.10 -1.24
C MET A 66 -16.79 10.66 -2.69
N ALA A 67 -17.77 11.22 -3.41
CA ALA A 67 -17.99 10.94 -4.83
C ALA A 67 -16.81 11.39 -5.70
N GLU A 68 -16.21 12.55 -5.39
CA GLU A 68 -15.01 13.04 -6.07
C GLU A 68 -13.80 12.11 -5.87
N SER A 69 -13.64 11.56 -4.65
CA SER A 69 -12.57 10.60 -4.36
C SER A 69 -12.77 9.31 -5.17
N ALA A 70 -13.99 8.78 -5.21
CA ALA A 70 -14.33 7.61 -6.03
C ALA A 70 -14.10 7.86 -7.54
N SER A 71 -14.39 9.06 -8.04
CA SER A 71 -14.08 9.42 -9.43
C SER A 71 -12.56 9.33 -9.71
N GLY A 72 -11.73 9.89 -8.83
CA GLY A 72 -10.27 9.85 -9.00
C GLY A 72 -9.70 8.42 -9.00
N TYR A 73 -10.20 7.54 -8.12
CA TYR A 73 -9.81 6.13 -8.14
C TYR A 73 -10.21 5.42 -9.44
N ARG A 74 -11.41 5.70 -9.97
CA ARG A 74 -11.86 5.11 -11.24
C ARG A 74 -10.99 5.55 -12.40
N VAL A 75 -10.63 6.83 -12.46
CA VAL A 75 -9.69 7.36 -13.48
C VAL A 75 -8.34 6.65 -13.39
N ALA A 76 -7.76 6.54 -12.19
CA ALA A 76 -6.48 5.85 -11.99
C ALA A 76 -6.55 4.38 -12.43
N ALA A 77 -7.59 3.65 -12.01
CA ALA A 77 -7.79 2.25 -12.37
C ALA A 77 -7.92 2.06 -13.89
N GLN A 78 -8.68 2.93 -14.57
CA GLN A 78 -8.89 2.85 -16.02
C GLN A 78 -7.62 3.18 -16.80
N MET A 79 -6.91 4.26 -16.44
CA MET A 79 -5.64 4.62 -17.07
C MET A 79 -4.63 3.48 -17.00
N VAL A 80 -4.50 2.85 -15.83
CA VAL A 80 -3.59 1.71 -15.67
C VAL A 80 -4.08 0.48 -16.43
N ASN A 81 -5.38 0.19 -16.42
CA ASN A 81 -5.93 -0.92 -17.18
C ASN A 81 -5.59 -0.82 -18.66
N ASP A 82 -5.82 0.34 -19.26
CA ASP A 82 -5.55 0.60 -20.67
C ASP A 82 -4.05 0.56 -20.97
N LEU A 83 -3.24 1.09 -20.03
CA LEU A 83 -1.79 1.06 -20.14
C LEU A 83 -1.22 -0.37 -20.08
N VAL A 84 -1.67 -1.20 -19.12
CA VAL A 84 -1.25 -2.60 -19.01
C VAL A 84 -1.74 -3.41 -20.21
N ALA A 85 -2.93 -3.13 -20.75
CA ALA A 85 -3.46 -3.82 -21.92
C ALA A 85 -2.63 -3.54 -23.19
N THR A 86 -2.06 -2.33 -23.32
CA THR A 86 -1.38 -1.89 -24.55
C THR A 86 0.15 -1.94 -24.46
N GLN A 87 0.73 -1.68 -23.29
CA GLN A 87 2.17 -1.44 -23.09
C GLN A 87 2.78 -2.35 -21.99
N ARG A 88 2.21 -3.55 -21.77
CA ARG A 88 2.65 -4.51 -20.73
C ARG A 88 4.15 -4.80 -20.77
N GLU A 89 4.69 -5.10 -21.94
CA GLU A 89 6.08 -5.54 -22.09
C GLU A 89 7.07 -4.38 -21.87
N GLU A 90 6.67 -3.16 -22.22
CA GLU A 90 7.45 -1.94 -21.96
C GLU A 90 7.49 -1.66 -20.47
N LEU A 91 6.35 -1.71 -19.79
CA LEU A 91 6.26 -1.62 -18.33
C LEU A 91 7.11 -2.69 -17.64
N ARG A 92 7.11 -3.94 -18.14
CA ARG A 92 7.92 -5.01 -17.57
C ARG A 92 9.41 -4.74 -17.76
N ARG A 93 9.82 -4.33 -18.96
CA ARG A 93 11.22 -4.01 -19.28
C ARG A 93 11.78 -2.91 -18.38
N ASP A 94 10.94 -1.92 -18.06
CA ASP A 94 11.33 -0.77 -17.25
C ASP A 94 11.10 -0.99 -15.73
N ASN A 95 10.72 -2.20 -15.32
CA ASN A 95 10.40 -2.56 -13.92
C ASN A 95 9.23 -1.77 -13.30
N LEU A 96 8.28 -1.33 -14.13
CA LEU A 96 7.10 -0.54 -13.71
C LEU A 96 5.81 -1.35 -13.67
N LEU A 97 5.82 -2.60 -14.14
CA LEU A 97 4.61 -3.44 -14.21
C LEU A 97 4.01 -3.72 -12.82
N CYS A 98 4.85 -3.93 -11.81
CA CYS A 98 4.41 -4.14 -10.43
C CYS A 98 3.68 -2.91 -9.88
N THR A 99 4.26 -1.72 -10.10
CA THR A 99 3.70 -0.44 -9.69
C THR A 99 2.37 -0.17 -10.38
N ALA A 100 2.26 -0.45 -11.68
CA ALA A 100 1.01 -0.38 -12.42
C ALA A 100 -0.06 -1.27 -11.74
N TYR A 101 0.22 -2.57 -11.58
CA TYR A 101 -0.72 -3.48 -10.93
C TYR A 101 -1.11 -3.05 -9.51
N LEU A 102 -0.16 -2.49 -8.74
CA LEU A 102 -0.42 -1.97 -7.41
C LEU A 102 -1.43 -0.82 -7.45
N VAL A 103 -1.22 0.19 -8.30
CA VAL A 103 -2.11 1.35 -8.43
C VAL A 103 -3.51 0.90 -8.84
N GLN A 104 -3.62 -0.03 -9.79
CA GLN A 104 -4.90 -0.57 -10.23
C GLN A 104 -5.60 -1.35 -9.10
N ALA A 105 -4.92 -2.29 -8.45
CA ALA A 105 -5.50 -3.11 -7.39
C ALA A 105 -5.95 -2.27 -6.19
N MET A 106 -5.14 -1.30 -5.78
CA MET A 106 -5.49 -0.37 -4.70
C MET A 106 -6.71 0.48 -5.09
N SER A 107 -6.76 1.01 -6.31
CA SER A 107 -7.90 1.81 -6.79
C SER A 107 -9.19 0.99 -6.76
N LEU A 108 -9.16 -0.25 -7.27
CA LEU A 108 -10.31 -1.16 -7.25
C LEU A 108 -10.74 -1.51 -5.83
N TRP A 109 -9.79 -1.73 -4.92
CA TRP A 109 -10.09 -1.95 -3.51
C TRP A 109 -10.80 -0.74 -2.88
N ARG A 110 -10.32 0.49 -3.14
CA ARG A 110 -10.98 1.72 -2.65
C ARG A 110 -12.38 1.93 -3.24
N LEU A 111 -12.65 1.39 -4.42
CA LEU A 111 -13.97 1.38 -5.06
C LEU A 111 -14.89 0.25 -4.55
N SER A 112 -14.43 -0.56 -3.60
CA SER A 112 -15.10 -1.77 -3.13
C SER A 112 -15.33 -2.83 -4.22
N GLU A 113 -14.58 -2.74 -5.33
CA GLU A 113 -14.55 -3.77 -6.39
C GLU A 113 -13.60 -4.91 -5.98
N HIS A 114 -13.95 -5.57 -4.89
CA HIS A 114 -13.09 -6.51 -4.15
C HIS A 114 -12.54 -7.66 -4.99
N ASP A 115 -13.40 -8.32 -5.78
CA ASP A 115 -12.99 -9.47 -6.59
C ASP A 115 -11.99 -9.04 -7.68
N ALA A 116 -12.26 -7.89 -8.33
CA ALA A 116 -11.36 -7.32 -9.32
C ALA A 116 -10.02 -6.91 -8.68
N ALA A 117 -10.03 -6.29 -7.50
CA ALA A 117 -8.82 -5.94 -6.77
C ALA A 117 -7.95 -7.17 -6.45
N VAL A 118 -8.56 -8.27 -5.98
CA VAL A 118 -7.86 -9.53 -5.71
C VAL A 118 -7.30 -10.16 -6.99
N GLN A 119 -8.08 -10.13 -8.07
CA GLN A 119 -7.64 -10.67 -9.37
C GLN A 119 -6.43 -9.90 -9.91
N VAL A 120 -6.49 -8.56 -9.92
CA VAL A 120 -5.39 -7.70 -10.36
C VAL A 120 -4.17 -7.88 -9.46
N ALA A 121 -4.36 -7.97 -8.14
CA ALA A 121 -3.28 -8.23 -7.20
C ALA A 121 -2.59 -9.58 -7.46
N ALA A 122 -3.35 -10.62 -7.82
CA ALA A 122 -2.80 -11.93 -8.18
C ALA A 122 -1.99 -11.86 -9.48
N GLN A 123 -2.47 -11.15 -10.50
CA GLN A 123 -1.71 -10.93 -11.75
C GLN A 123 -0.39 -10.17 -11.52
N GLY A 124 -0.38 -9.25 -10.56
CA GLY A 124 0.80 -8.50 -10.16
C GLY A 124 1.82 -9.29 -9.35
N ARG A 125 1.59 -10.57 -9.00
CA ARG A 125 2.59 -11.34 -8.24
C ARG A 125 3.80 -11.76 -9.06
N ASP A 126 3.61 -11.89 -10.38
CA ASP A 126 4.63 -12.32 -11.35
C ASP A 126 5.05 -11.15 -12.26
N CYS A 127 5.09 -9.94 -11.71
CA CYS A 127 5.39 -8.71 -12.44
C CYS A 127 6.90 -8.46 -12.61
N ASP A 128 7.75 -9.12 -11.83
CA ASP A 128 9.20 -9.00 -11.90
C ASP A 128 9.75 -9.53 -13.25
N PRO A 129 10.81 -8.93 -13.81
CA PRO A 129 11.48 -9.51 -14.95
C PRO A 129 12.16 -10.83 -14.54
N PRO A 130 12.16 -11.86 -15.42
CA PRO A 130 12.78 -13.14 -15.12
C PRO A 130 14.30 -13.05 -14.88
N THR A 131 14.93 -11.93 -15.22
CA THR A 131 16.36 -11.67 -15.09
C THR A 131 16.74 -10.83 -13.87
N SER A 132 15.78 -10.34 -13.07
CA SER A 132 16.12 -9.56 -11.88
C SER A 132 16.61 -10.48 -10.77
N THR A 133 17.94 -10.58 -10.62
CA THR A 133 18.58 -11.21 -9.45
C THR A 133 18.47 -10.36 -8.19
N THR A 134 17.93 -9.14 -8.32
CA THR A 134 17.62 -8.22 -7.23
C THR A 134 16.11 -8.04 -7.17
N ASP A 135 15.54 -8.21 -5.98
CA ASP A 135 14.15 -7.87 -5.70
C ASP A 135 14.04 -6.33 -5.80
N THR A 136 13.74 -5.81 -6.98
CA THR A 136 13.81 -4.37 -7.30
C THR A 136 12.57 -3.62 -6.82
N THR A 137 11.46 -4.32 -6.54
CA THR A 137 10.19 -3.72 -6.10
C THR A 137 9.57 -4.42 -4.87
N PRO A 138 10.35 -4.68 -3.79
CA PRO A 138 9.87 -5.47 -2.65
C PRO A 138 8.66 -4.82 -1.97
N ARG A 139 8.57 -3.48 -2.01
CA ARG A 139 7.42 -2.71 -1.54
C ARG A 139 6.14 -3.09 -2.29
N ASP A 140 6.17 -3.02 -3.62
CA ASP A 140 4.95 -3.17 -4.44
C ASP A 140 4.43 -4.60 -4.35
N ARG A 141 5.35 -5.58 -4.40
CA ARG A 141 5.02 -7.00 -4.18
C ARG A 141 4.43 -7.27 -2.80
N ALA A 142 5.00 -6.69 -1.74
CA ALA A 142 4.45 -6.82 -0.40
C ALA A 142 3.03 -6.25 -0.29
N VAL A 143 2.74 -5.10 -0.92
CA VAL A 143 1.39 -4.53 -0.93
C VAL A 143 0.43 -5.36 -1.77
N LEU A 144 0.82 -5.78 -2.98
CA LEU A 144 0.04 -6.69 -3.83
C LEU A 144 -0.30 -7.99 -3.09
N TYR A 145 0.65 -8.54 -2.34
CA TYR A 145 0.43 -9.70 -1.47
C TYR A 145 -0.61 -9.42 -0.37
N ALA A 146 -0.62 -8.19 0.17
CA ALA A 146 -1.52 -7.77 1.24
C ALA A 146 -2.96 -7.43 0.77
N ILE A 147 -3.20 -7.11 -0.50
CA ILE A 147 -4.54 -6.71 -1.01
C ILE A 147 -5.65 -7.70 -0.61
N PRO A 148 -5.50 -9.04 -0.77
CA PRO A 148 -6.53 -9.98 -0.35
C PRO A 148 -6.85 -9.91 1.15
N ALA A 149 -5.88 -9.56 2.00
CA ALA A 149 -6.14 -9.36 3.42
C ALA A 149 -6.96 -8.09 3.68
N LEU A 150 -6.63 -6.99 3.00
CA LEU A 150 -7.37 -5.72 3.12
C LEU A 150 -8.84 -5.89 2.72
N VAL A 151 -9.10 -6.59 1.62
CA VAL A 151 -10.45 -6.95 1.18
C VAL A 151 -11.20 -7.77 2.23
N ARG A 152 -10.54 -8.78 2.83
CA ARG A 152 -11.15 -9.61 3.88
C ARG A 152 -11.49 -8.82 5.13
N ILE A 153 -10.69 -7.81 5.47
CA ILE A 153 -10.96 -6.91 6.60
C ILE A 153 -12.25 -6.11 6.33
N ASP A 154 -12.42 -5.56 5.13
CA ASP A 154 -13.62 -4.80 4.77
C ASP A 154 -14.87 -5.69 4.76
N GLN A 155 -14.76 -6.89 4.19
CA GLN A 155 -15.85 -7.89 4.20
C GLN A 155 -16.22 -8.32 5.62
N ALA A 156 -15.23 -8.62 6.46
CA ALA A 156 -15.46 -8.97 7.86
C ALA A 156 -16.06 -7.79 8.65
N ASN A 157 -15.65 -6.56 8.36
CA ASN A 157 -16.22 -5.36 8.96
C ASN A 157 -17.69 -5.20 8.59
N ALA A 158 -18.06 -5.40 7.32
CA ALA A 158 -19.45 -5.37 6.88
C ALA A 158 -20.34 -6.37 7.64
N LEU A 159 -19.82 -7.57 7.90
CA LEU A 159 -20.50 -8.58 8.72
C LEU A 159 -20.56 -8.17 10.21
N ALA A 160 -19.46 -7.69 10.77
CA ALA A 160 -19.37 -7.27 12.18
C ALA A 160 -20.30 -6.10 12.52
N VAL A 161 -20.55 -5.20 11.56
CA VAL A 161 -21.44 -4.06 11.78
C VAL A 161 -22.92 -4.38 11.54
N ASN A 162 -23.24 -5.52 10.94
CA ASN A 162 -24.60 -5.93 10.65
C ASN A 162 -25.32 -6.42 11.92
N PRO A 163 -26.38 -5.71 12.41
CA PRO A 163 -27.08 -6.09 13.64
C PRO A 163 -27.89 -7.40 13.51
N THR A 164 -28.14 -7.87 12.28
CA THR A 164 -28.89 -9.11 12.02
C THR A 164 -27.98 -10.26 11.55
N ALA A 165 -26.66 -10.13 11.70
CA ALA A 165 -25.74 -11.21 11.37
C ALA A 165 -26.03 -12.46 12.22
N SER A 166 -26.07 -13.61 11.56
CA SER A 166 -26.17 -14.92 12.20
C SER A 166 -24.87 -15.33 12.88
N GLU A 167 -24.93 -16.30 13.78
CA GLU A 167 -23.74 -16.90 14.40
C GLU A 167 -22.77 -17.48 13.36
N ALA A 168 -23.29 -18.08 12.28
CA ALA A 168 -22.44 -18.60 11.20
C ALA A 168 -21.71 -17.48 10.44
N GLU A 169 -22.35 -16.32 10.23
CA GLU A 169 -21.70 -15.15 9.63
C GLU A 169 -20.65 -14.54 10.55
N PHE A 170 -20.89 -14.58 11.87
CA PHE A 170 -19.92 -14.17 12.87
C PHE A 170 -18.67 -15.06 12.87
N ASP A 171 -18.84 -16.38 12.88
CA ASP A 171 -17.74 -17.35 12.76
C ASP A 171 -16.98 -17.20 11.44
N LYS A 172 -17.70 -16.89 10.35
CA LYS A 172 -17.09 -16.57 9.06
C LYS A 172 -16.23 -15.30 9.17
N ALA A 173 -16.75 -14.21 9.74
CA ALA A 173 -16.00 -12.96 9.93
C ALA A 173 -14.72 -13.20 10.76
N LYS A 174 -14.80 -14.02 11.81
CA LYS A 174 -13.63 -14.43 12.60
C LYS A 174 -12.55 -15.10 11.75
N SER A 175 -12.95 -16.12 10.99
CA SER A 175 -12.06 -16.89 10.13
C SER A 175 -11.39 -16.00 9.07
N GLU A 176 -12.14 -15.04 8.53
CA GLU A 176 -11.64 -14.05 7.58
C GLU A 176 -10.59 -13.12 8.20
N ILE A 177 -10.83 -12.61 9.41
CA ILE A 177 -9.85 -11.81 10.15
C ILE A 177 -8.58 -12.61 10.46
N ASP A 178 -8.72 -13.86 10.90
CA ASP A 178 -7.57 -14.72 11.18
C ASP A 178 -6.71 -14.99 9.95
N ARG A 179 -7.35 -15.18 8.78
CA ARG A 179 -6.64 -15.30 7.49
C ARG A 179 -5.96 -13.99 7.10
N ALA A 180 -6.66 -12.86 7.24
CA ALA A 180 -6.13 -11.55 6.91
C ALA A 180 -4.88 -11.22 7.74
N VAL A 181 -4.90 -11.48 9.05
CA VAL A 181 -3.75 -11.27 9.94
C VAL A 181 -2.52 -12.06 9.48
N ARG A 182 -2.68 -13.35 9.14
CA ARG A 182 -1.55 -14.17 8.67
C ARG A 182 -0.95 -13.64 7.36
N ILE A 183 -1.80 -13.26 6.40
CA ILE A 183 -1.36 -12.68 5.12
C ILE A 183 -0.62 -11.35 5.36
N LEU A 184 -1.10 -10.49 6.26
CA LEU A 184 -0.41 -9.24 6.61
C LEU A 184 0.94 -9.48 7.27
N GLU A 185 1.06 -10.49 8.15
CA GLU A 185 2.33 -10.85 8.77
C GLU A 185 3.33 -11.40 7.74
N GLU A 186 2.86 -12.15 6.75
CA GLU A 186 3.68 -12.59 5.61
C GLU A 186 4.13 -11.41 4.75
N ALA A 187 3.21 -10.50 4.37
CA ALA A 187 3.53 -9.28 3.64
C ALA A 187 4.56 -8.42 4.38
N GLN A 188 4.46 -8.31 5.71
CA GLN A 188 5.42 -7.57 6.53
C GLN A 188 6.83 -8.15 6.47
N ARG A 189 6.98 -9.47 6.30
CA ARG A 189 8.29 -10.14 6.16
C ARG A 189 8.92 -9.93 4.79
N MET A 190 8.13 -9.55 3.79
CA MET A 190 8.63 -9.22 2.45
C MET A 190 9.28 -7.82 2.40
N ALA A 191 8.95 -6.93 3.34
CA ALA A 191 9.55 -5.60 3.43
C ALA A 191 10.79 -5.61 4.32
N SER A 192 11.78 -4.76 4.04
CA SER A 192 12.97 -4.61 4.91
C SER A 192 12.56 -4.17 6.32
N ARG A 193 13.39 -4.50 7.31
CA ARG A 193 13.06 -4.33 8.74
C ARG A 193 12.68 -2.87 9.08
N ASP A 194 13.32 -1.92 8.45
CA ASP A 194 13.19 -0.47 8.61
C ASP A 194 12.18 0.18 7.62
N HIS A 195 11.61 -0.59 6.69
CA HIS A 195 10.75 -0.02 5.65
C HIS A 195 9.44 0.54 6.25
N PRO A 196 9.03 1.78 5.92
CA PRO A 196 7.78 2.40 6.43
C PRO A 196 6.50 1.60 6.16
N LEU A 197 6.49 0.82 5.06
CA LEU A 197 5.40 -0.11 4.72
C LEU A 197 5.05 -1.07 5.87
N ARG A 198 6.03 -1.51 6.66
CA ARG A 198 5.77 -2.40 7.80
C ARG A 198 4.83 -1.74 8.81
N GLY A 199 5.01 -0.44 9.07
CA GLY A 199 4.12 0.35 9.91
C GLY A 199 2.68 0.35 9.38
N TYR A 200 2.52 0.59 8.08
CA TYR A 200 1.20 0.51 7.43
C TYR A 200 0.55 -0.87 7.60
N LEU A 201 1.27 -1.95 7.27
CA LEU A 201 0.76 -3.32 7.40
C LEU A 201 0.46 -3.71 8.86
N MET A 202 1.22 -3.18 9.83
CA MET A 202 0.94 -3.37 11.26
C MET A 202 -0.33 -2.63 11.69
N THR A 203 -0.55 -1.41 11.20
CA THR A 203 -1.81 -0.69 11.46
C THR A 203 -3.01 -1.38 10.81
N SER A 204 -2.86 -1.97 9.62
CA SER A 204 -3.90 -2.80 9.00
C SER A 204 -4.18 -4.07 9.82
N LYS A 205 -3.15 -4.69 10.41
CA LYS A 205 -3.32 -5.81 11.35
C LYS A 205 -4.11 -5.38 12.58
N LEU A 206 -3.80 -4.23 13.17
CA LEU A 206 -4.56 -3.65 14.28
C LEU A 206 -6.02 -3.34 13.88
N ALA A 207 -6.25 -2.80 12.69
CA ALA A 207 -7.60 -2.55 12.18
C ALA A 207 -8.42 -3.86 12.04
N ALA A 208 -7.82 -4.92 11.48
CA ALA A 208 -8.43 -6.25 11.40
C ALA A 208 -8.86 -6.77 12.77
N LEU A 209 -7.96 -6.66 13.74
CA LEU A 209 -8.23 -7.05 15.11
C LEU A 209 -9.38 -6.19 15.67
N ARG A 210 -9.36 -4.87 15.48
CA ARG A 210 -10.39 -3.97 16.00
C ARG A 210 -11.80 -4.32 15.49
N VAL A 211 -11.93 -4.68 14.21
CA VAL A 211 -13.19 -5.16 13.62
C VAL A 211 -13.75 -6.32 14.45
N TRP A 212 -12.92 -7.29 14.78
CA TRP A 212 -13.33 -8.45 15.57
C TRP A 212 -13.69 -8.09 17.02
N GLN A 213 -12.94 -7.20 17.67
CA GLN A 213 -13.27 -6.73 19.02
C GLN A 213 -14.67 -6.10 19.08
N VAL A 214 -15.00 -5.28 18.09
CA VAL A 214 -16.30 -4.61 17.98
C VAL A 214 -17.40 -5.65 17.77
N ALA A 215 -17.16 -6.65 16.92
CA ALA A 215 -18.10 -7.74 16.67
C ALA A 215 -18.46 -8.47 17.98
N ILE A 216 -17.44 -8.92 18.73
CA ILE A 216 -17.64 -9.64 20.00
C ILE A 216 -18.40 -8.79 21.03
N THR A 217 -18.03 -7.51 21.17
CA THR A 217 -18.63 -6.62 22.18
C THR A 217 -20.13 -6.41 21.96
N ARG A 218 -20.58 -6.40 20.70
CA ARG A 218 -21.99 -6.21 20.34
C ARG A 218 -22.87 -7.39 20.70
N GLU A 219 -22.34 -8.59 20.68
CA GLU A 219 -23.12 -9.82 20.84
C GLU A 219 -23.57 -10.09 22.29
N LYS A 220 -23.39 -9.13 23.21
CA LYS A 220 -23.73 -9.21 24.64
C LYS A 220 -23.35 -10.58 25.21
N LEU A 221 -22.05 -10.78 25.41
CA LEU A 221 -21.48 -12.06 25.80
C LEU A 221 -22.02 -12.57 27.14
N VAL A 222 -23.05 -13.42 27.08
CA VAL A 222 -23.46 -14.28 28.21
C VAL A 222 -22.74 -15.63 28.15
N ASP A 223 -22.23 -16.03 26.98
CA ASP A 223 -21.52 -17.31 26.77
C ASP A 223 -20.06 -17.26 27.27
N PRO A 224 -19.67 -18.11 28.25
CA PRO A 224 -18.28 -18.23 28.72
C PRO A 224 -17.26 -18.51 27.62
N LYS A 225 -17.63 -19.28 26.58
CA LYS A 225 -16.74 -19.58 25.44
C LYS A 225 -16.36 -18.29 24.70
N ARG A 226 -17.27 -17.34 24.61
CA ARG A 226 -17.01 -16.05 23.96
C ARG A 226 -16.20 -15.10 24.85
N GLN A 227 -16.33 -15.21 26.17
CA GLN A 227 -15.45 -14.50 27.09
C GLN A 227 -13.99 -14.98 26.97
N GLU A 228 -13.78 -16.29 26.85
CA GLU A 228 -12.45 -16.87 26.58
C GLU A 228 -11.90 -16.37 25.23
N GLN A 229 -12.73 -16.37 24.18
CA GLN A 229 -12.35 -15.82 22.87
C GLN A 229 -12.00 -14.34 22.94
N GLN A 230 -12.73 -13.54 23.71
CA GLN A 230 -12.44 -12.12 23.92
C GLN A 230 -11.08 -11.93 24.62
N ALA A 231 -10.78 -12.74 25.64
CA ALA A 231 -9.51 -12.68 26.35
C ALA A 231 -8.32 -13.06 25.44
N ALA A 232 -8.43 -14.18 24.72
CA ALA A 232 -7.40 -14.61 23.76
C ALA A 232 -7.19 -13.57 22.65
N PHE A 233 -8.26 -12.92 22.22
CA PHE A 233 -8.20 -11.85 21.25
C PHE A 233 -7.53 -10.58 21.80
N ASN A 234 -7.89 -10.15 23.01
CA ASN A 234 -7.28 -8.98 23.66
C ASN A 234 -5.77 -9.16 23.81
N GLU A 235 -5.32 -10.39 24.11
CA GLU A 235 -3.90 -10.71 24.17
C GLU A 235 -3.22 -10.58 22.81
N ARG A 236 -3.86 -11.06 21.72
CA ARG A 236 -3.34 -10.87 20.35
C ARG A 236 -3.28 -9.39 19.96
N ALA A 237 -4.30 -8.60 20.31
CA ALA A 237 -4.31 -7.16 20.08
C ALA A 237 -3.21 -6.45 20.86
N ARG A 238 -3.00 -6.82 22.13
CA ARG A 238 -1.91 -6.32 22.97
C ARG A 238 -0.54 -6.61 22.34
N LYS A 239 -0.30 -7.85 21.91
CA LYS A 239 0.95 -8.22 21.24
C LYS A 239 1.17 -7.43 19.95
N ALA A 240 0.15 -7.34 19.09
CA ALA A 240 0.24 -6.56 17.86
C ALA A 240 0.50 -5.07 18.12
N TRP A 241 -0.09 -4.51 19.17
CA TRP A 241 0.13 -3.12 19.57
C TRP A 241 1.55 -2.89 20.11
N LEU A 242 2.07 -3.81 20.94
CA LEU A 242 3.46 -3.76 21.41
C LEU A 242 4.44 -3.81 20.24
N GLU A 243 4.23 -4.71 19.27
CA GLU A 243 5.05 -4.79 18.05
C GLU A 243 5.04 -3.47 17.26
N TYR A 244 3.87 -2.83 17.14
CA TYR A 244 3.73 -1.54 16.44
C TYR A 244 4.41 -0.39 17.20
N ARG A 245 4.26 -0.33 18.52
CA ARG A 245 4.94 0.62 19.40
C ARG A 245 6.47 0.48 19.29
N ASP A 246 6.97 -0.75 19.33
CA ASP A 246 8.41 -1.02 19.28
C ASP A 246 8.96 -0.68 17.89
N PHE A 247 8.21 -0.96 16.82
CA PHE A 247 8.54 -0.54 15.46
C PHE A 247 8.64 0.99 15.33
N THR A 248 7.60 1.72 15.75
CA THR A 248 7.57 3.19 15.66
C THR A 248 8.66 3.84 16.50
N THR A 249 8.88 3.34 17.73
CA THR A 249 9.89 3.89 18.65
C THR A 249 11.31 3.56 18.18
N CYS A 250 11.60 2.28 17.91
CA CYS A 250 12.97 1.83 17.71
C CYS A 250 13.43 1.80 16.25
N GLN A 251 12.53 1.55 15.30
CA GLN A 251 12.90 1.48 13.88
C GLN A 251 12.71 2.83 13.20
N LEU A 252 11.65 3.59 13.55
CA LEU A 252 11.39 4.91 12.96
C LEU A 252 11.90 6.08 13.80
N GLY A 253 12.39 5.85 15.03
CA GLY A 253 12.85 6.91 15.93
C GLY A 253 11.73 7.86 16.39
N ARG A 254 10.46 7.44 16.32
CA ARG A 254 9.28 8.24 16.64
C ARG A 254 8.75 7.90 18.03
N ALA A 255 9.57 8.13 19.05
CA ALA A 255 9.13 7.98 20.43
C ALA A 255 7.93 8.91 20.70
N GLY A 256 6.82 8.36 21.20
CA GLY A 256 5.61 9.13 21.49
C GLY A 256 4.72 9.41 20.28
N ASP A 257 4.80 8.63 19.20
CA ASP A 257 3.86 8.72 18.08
C ASP A 257 2.40 8.63 18.60
N PRO A 258 1.55 9.66 18.38
CA PRO A 258 0.18 9.70 18.89
C PRO A 258 -0.66 8.49 18.48
N SER A 259 -0.41 7.93 17.30
CA SER A 259 -1.16 6.78 16.80
C SER A 259 -1.02 5.54 17.67
N VAL A 260 0.13 5.36 18.34
CA VAL A 260 0.36 4.25 19.28
C VAL A 260 -0.60 4.35 20.47
N GLU A 261 -0.76 5.56 20.98
CA GLU A 261 -1.64 5.85 22.11
C GLU A 261 -3.11 5.75 21.71
N ASP A 262 -3.46 6.19 20.50
CA ASP A 262 -4.82 6.06 19.97
C ASP A 262 -5.22 4.58 19.82
N TRP A 263 -4.34 3.73 19.28
CA TRP A 263 -4.58 2.28 19.23
C TRP A 263 -4.71 1.67 20.63
N ARG A 264 -3.87 2.07 21.59
CA ARG A 264 -3.97 1.61 22.98
C ARG A 264 -5.36 1.91 23.56
N LYS A 265 -5.85 3.14 23.38
CA LYS A 265 -7.17 3.57 23.84
C LYS A 265 -8.30 2.82 23.14
N LEU A 266 -8.23 2.66 21.82
CA LEU A 266 -9.25 1.94 21.03
C LEU A 266 -9.43 0.49 21.51
N PHE A 267 -8.35 -0.17 21.90
CA PHE A 267 -8.37 -1.52 22.45
C PHE A 267 -8.58 -1.60 23.95
N GLN A 268 -8.64 -0.46 24.66
CA GLN A 268 -8.72 -0.36 26.12
C GLN A 268 -7.57 -1.11 26.83
N LEU A 269 -6.36 -1.05 26.26
CA LEU A 269 -5.19 -1.72 26.81
C LEU A 269 -4.58 -0.91 27.96
N ALA A 270 -4.08 -1.61 28.98
CA ALA A 270 -3.28 -1.01 30.03
C ALA A 270 -2.00 -0.38 29.45
N ALA A 271 -1.53 0.71 30.07
CA ALA A 271 -0.23 1.29 29.74
C ALA A 271 0.89 0.26 29.99
N PRO A 272 1.97 0.28 29.21
CA PRO A 272 3.08 -0.62 29.44
C PRO A 272 3.84 -0.16 30.69
N GLU A 273 4.24 -1.11 31.52
CA GLU A 273 4.98 -0.82 32.77
C GLU A 273 6.41 -0.37 32.50
N THR A 274 6.98 -0.78 31.36
CA THR A 274 8.37 -0.52 31.01
C THR A 274 8.48 0.31 29.72
N PRO A 275 9.39 1.30 29.69
CA PRO A 275 9.79 1.97 28.46
C PRO A 275 10.34 0.97 27.44
N VAL A 276 10.21 1.28 26.15
CA VAL A 276 10.79 0.45 25.09
C VAL A 276 12.32 0.57 25.15
N ALA A 277 13.01 -0.54 25.43
CA ALA A 277 14.45 -0.62 25.24
C ALA A 277 14.72 -0.92 23.76
N CYS A 278 15.20 0.08 23.03
CA CYS A 278 15.65 -0.13 21.66
C CYS A 278 17.06 -0.72 21.71
N ASP A 279 17.24 -1.91 21.15
CA ASP A 279 18.58 -2.43 20.88
C ASP A 279 19.32 -1.36 20.07
N GLN A 280 20.38 -0.78 20.62
CA GLN A 280 21.23 0.10 19.84
C GLN A 280 21.71 -0.72 18.64
N PRO A 281 21.62 -0.19 17.41
CA PRO A 281 22.21 -0.87 16.28
C PRO A 281 23.68 -1.13 16.64
N PRO A 282 24.19 -2.36 16.45
CA PRO A 282 25.59 -2.65 16.72
C PRO A 282 26.41 -1.62 15.96
N GLY A 283 27.20 -0.82 16.67
CA GLY A 283 27.80 0.42 16.16
C GLY A 283 28.34 0.26 14.74
N GLY A 284 27.67 0.92 13.80
CA GLY A 284 28.12 1.10 12.41
C GLY A 284 28.93 2.38 12.28
#